data_AF-A0A940PVY6-F1
#
_entry.id   AF-A0A940PVY6-F1
#
_cell.length_a   1.000
_cell.length_b   1.000
_cell.length_c   1.000
_cell.angle_alpha   90.00
_cell.angle_beta   90.00
_cell.angle_gamma   90.00
#
_symmetry.space_group_name_H-M   'P 1'
#
loop_
_entity.id
_entity.type
_entity.pdbx_description
1 polymer ?
#
loop_
_entity_poly.entity_id
_entity_poly.type
_entity_poly.pdbx_seq_one_letter_code
_entity_poly.pdbx_strand_id
1 'polypeptide(L)'
;MKKTQVKKAFRSIGSLFFAGVMSLSVMTGSAVTADYEDDIAELQRKQAELAEEREALEASLGEYEQNAEEHEKYLEIYDEKMKLQEQEIQNIKEQIDLLNDDIAKLEEQIAVKEDEVAEGVEEFKARLRAMYMNGNDSIASMLAGSTDFYDILARTELMERMSRHDNEMIDKLNEKITALNNDKAALEESKAQTEQKKAEAEGVLTELQATYADHQQTKEYYEAKAEYSRNRTQEIKDEQAAAEEELQEFIRKQQEELERKR
;
A
#
# COMPACT_ATOMS: atom_id res chain seq x y z
N MET A 1 -25.81 10.38 -9.97
CA MET A 1 -27.15 9.80 -10.24
C MET A 1 -27.18 8.28 -10.50
N LYS A 2 -26.06 7.53 -10.39
CA LYS A 2 -26.04 6.06 -10.59
C LYS A 2 -26.26 5.21 -9.31
N LYS A 3 -26.13 5.79 -8.11
CA LYS A 3 -26.19 5.09 -6.80
C LYS A 3 -27.58 4.53 -6.41
N THR A 4 -28.66 4.94 -7.08
CA THR A 4 -30.04 4.57 -6.70
C THR A 4 -30.67 3.47 -7.57
N GLN A 5 -30.07 3.15 -8.73
CA GLN A 5 -30.60 2.13 -9.65
C GLN A 5 -30.26 0.71 -9.17
N VAL A 6 -29.08 0.51 -8.57
CA VAL A 6 -28.68 -0.81 -8.03
C VAL A 6 -29.53 -1.20 -6.81
N LYS A 7 -29.85 -0.24 -5.93
CA LYS A 7 -30.71 -0.47 -4.75
C LYS A 7 -32.16 -0.85 -5.09
N LYS A 8 -32.66 -0.59 -6.31
CA LYS A 8 -34.04 -0.93 -6.72
C LYS A 8 -34.16 -2.26 -7.45
N ALA A 9 -33.10 -2.74 -8.10
CA ALA A 9 -33.09 -4.07 -8.71
C ALA A 9 -33.00 -5.20 -7.67
N PHE A 10 -32.45 -4.92 -6.48
CA PHE A 10 -32.10 -5.93 -5.46
C PHE A 10 -33.14 -6.14 -4.34
N ARG A 11 -34.31 -5.48 -4.36
CA ARG A 11 -35.34 -5.61 -3.31
C ARG A 11 -36.52 -6.54 -3.65
N SER A 12 -36.44 -7.36 -4.71
CA SER A 12 -37.61 -8.09 -5.24
C SER A 12 -37.56 -9.62 -5.16
N ILE A 13 -36.66 -10.23 -4.40
CA ILE A 13 -36.61 -11.70 -4.28
C ILE A 13 -36.59 -12.11 -2.80
N GLY A 14 -37.43 -11.44 -2.01
CA GLY A 14 -37.65 -11.74 -0.60
C GLY A 14 -39.13 -12.02 -0.34
N SER A 15 -39.73 -12.97 -1.07
CA SER A 15 -40.98 -13.66 -0.70
C SER A 15 -41.47 -14.54 -1.85
N LEU A 16 -41.13 -15.83 -1.82
CA LEU A 16 -41.89 -16.92 -2.46
C LEU A 16 -41.46 -18.19 -1.72
N PHE A 17 -42.00 -18.41 -0.51
CA PHE A 17 -42.97 -19.48 -0.32
C PHE A 17 -42.58 -20.76 -1.07
N PHE A 18 -42.03 -21.73 -0.33
CA PHE A 18 -42.60 -23.07 -0.15
C PHE A 18 -43.62 -23.51 -1.23
N ALA A 19 -43.23 -23.60 -2.51
CA ALA A 19 -44.12 -23.99 -3.60
C ALA A 19 -43.30 -24.35 -4.85
N GLY A 20 -42.65 -25.52 -4.82
CA GLY A 20 -41.96 -26.03 -6.01
C GLY A 20 -41.67 -27.52 -6.02
N VAL A 21 -42.26 -28.32 -5.10
CA VAL A 21 -42.10 -29.79 -5.10
C VAL A 21 -43.44 -30.53 -4.96
N MET A 22 -44.59 -29.86 -4.96
CA MET A 22 -45.88 -30.55 -4.86
C MET A 22 -46.90 -30.00 -5.85
N SER A 23 -46.72 -30.33 -7.13
CA SER A 23 -47.87 -30.56 -8.00
C SER A 23 -47.68 -31.83 -8.83
N LEU A 24 -47.26 -32.92 -8.18
CA LEU A 24 -47.66 -34.25 -8.64
C LEU A 24 -49.15 -34.38 -8.34
N SER A 25 -49.98 -33.86 -9.26
CA SER A 25 -51.38 -34.28 -9.32
C SER A 25 -51.34 -35.75 -9.76
N VAL A 26 -51.15 -36.64 -8.79
CA VAL A 26 -51.32 -38.07 -9.00
C VAL A 26 -52.77 -38.24 -9.45
N MET A 27 -52.99 -38.35 -10.76
CA MET A 27 -54.19 -38.99 -11.28
C MET A 27 -54.13 -40.43 -10.79
N THR A 28 -54.80 -40.66 -9.66
CA THR A 28 -55.10 -41.96 -9.11
C THR A 28 -56.01 -42.69 -10.10
N GLY A 29 -55.40 -43.43 -11.02
CA GLY A 29 -56.13 -44.06 -12.11
C GLY A 29 -55.36 -45.19 -12.77
N SER A 30 -55.24 -46.32 -12.06
CA SER A 30 -54.86 -47.66 -12.54
C SER A 30 -53.37 -48.05 -12.51
N ALA A 31 -53.07 -49.01 -11.62
CA ALA A 31 -52.00 -50.01 -11.68
C ALA A 31 -50.66 -49.59 -12.31
N VAL A 32 -49.80 -48.95 -11.51
CA VAL A 32 -48.34 -49.09 -11.70
C VAL A 32 -48.03 -50.57 -11.54
N THR A 33 -47.60 -51.22 -12.62
CA THR A 33 -47.07 -52.59 -12.58
C THR A 33 -45.62 -52.54 -12.08
N ALA A 34 -45.20 -53.53 -11.28
CA ALA A 34 -43.90 -53.59 -10.58
C ALA A 34 -42.62 -53.51 -11.46
N ASP A 35 -42.76 -53.41 -12.79
CA ASP A 35 -41.66 -53.52 -13.76
C ASP A 35 -40.88 -52.20 -13.96
N TYR A 36 -41.41 -51.05 -13.48
CA TYR A 36 -40.82 -49.72 -13.69
C TYR A 36 -40.77 -48.85 -12.40
N GLU A 37 -41.07 -49.45 -11.24
CA GLU A 37 -41.10 -48.76 -9.94
C GLU A 37 -39.71 -48.26 -9.53
N ASP A 38 -38.66 -49.06 -9.82
CA ASP A 38 -37.27 -48.75 -9.51
C ASP A 38 -36.74 -47.56 -10.32
N ASP A 39 -37.09 -47.45 -11.62
CA ASP A 39 -36.67 -46.34 -12.49
C ASP A 39 -37.30 -45.00 -12.05
N ILE A 40 -38.58 -45.03 -11.67
CA ILE A 40 -39.27 -43.84 -11.13
C ILE A 40 -38.65 -43.45 -9.78
N ALA A 41 -38.34 -44.42 -8.91
CA ALA A 41 -37.70 -44.16 -7.64
C ALA A 41 -36.29 -43.57 -7.80
N GLU A 42 -35.52 -44.00 -8.80
CA GLU A 42 -34.21 -43.45 -9.11
C GLU A 42 -34.29 -41.98 -9.59
N LEU A 43 -35.22 -41.67 -10.50
CA LEU A 43 -35.46 -40.30 -10.96
C LEU A 43 -35.93 -39.38 -9.82
N GLN A 44 -36.80 -39.87 -8.94
CA GLN A 44 -37.25 -39.14 -7.75
C GLN A 44 -36.09 -38.91 -6.76
N ARG A 45 -35.20 -39.89 -6.58
CA ARG A 45 -34.00 -39.73 -5.75
C ARG A 45 -33.07 -38.67 -6.31
N LYS A 46 -32.85 -38.64 -7.63
CA LYS A 46 -32.05 -37.62 -8.30
C LYS A 46 -32.66 -36.22 -8.13
N GLN A 47 -33.99 -36.08 -8.21
CA GLN A 47 -34.66 -34.81 -7.91
C GLN A 47 -34.46 -34.36 -6.45
N ALA A 48 -34.49 -35.30 -5.50
CA ALA A 48 -34.27 -35.00 -4.09
C ALA A 48 -32.82 -34.55 -3.83
N GLU A 49 -31.83 -35.24 -4.41
CA GLU A 49 -30.41 -34.87 -4.32
C GLU A 49 -30.15 -33.48 -4.90
N LEU A 50 -30.71 -33.15 -6.08
CA LEU A 50 -30.61 -31.81 -6.68
C LEU A 50 -31.30 -30.73 -5.84
N ALA A 51 -32.40 -31.06 -5.16
CA ALA A 51 -33.10 -30.13 -4.28
C ALA A 51 -32.27 -29.78 -3.04
N GLU A 52 -31.62 -30.78 -2.44
CA GLU A 52 -30.70 -30.59 -1.30
C GLU A 52 -29.48 -29.75 -1.70
N GLU A 53 -28.86 -30.03 -2.86
CA GLU A 53 -27.73 -29.25 -3.36
C GLU A 53 -28.12 -27.79 -3.63
N ARG A 54 -29.31 -27.55 -4.19
CA ARG A 54 -29.84 -26.19 -4.40
C ARG A 54 -30.03 -25.44 -3.08
N GLU A 55 -30.62 -26.09 -2.07
CA GLU A 55 -30.85 -25.48 -0.76
C GLU A 55 -29.53 -25.06 -0.10
N ALA A 56 -28.51 -25.92 -0.15
CA ALA A 56 -27.19 -25.61 0.38
C ALA A 56 -26.53 -24.41 -0.36
N LEU A 57 -26.65 -24.34 -1.68
CA LEU A 57 -26.13 -23.22 -2.48
C LEU A 57 -26.90 -21.91 -2.25
N GLU A 58 -28.23 -21.97 -2.14
CA GLU A 58 -29.06 -20.80 -1.82
C GLU A 58 -28.78 -20.29 -0.40
N ALA A 59 -28.54 -21.18 0.56
CA ALA A 59 -28.08 -20.81 1.89
C ALA A 59 -26.70 -20.13 1.85
N SER A 60 -25.75 -20.67 1.07
CA SER A 60 -24.43 -20.07 0.88
C SER A 60 -24.50 -18.70 0.19
N LEU A 61 -25.41 -18.53 -0.78
CA LEU A 61 -25.68 -17.25 -1.44
C LEU A 61 -26.32 -16.25 -0.48
N GLY A 62 -27.25 -16.69 0.37
CA GLY A 62 -27.86 -15.86 1.41
C GLY A 62 -26.86 -15.41 2.48
N GLU A 63 -25.93 -16.29 2.89
CA GLU A 63 -24.81 -15.91 3.76
C GLU A 63 -23.92 -14.85 3.08
N TYR A 64 -23.68 -15.01 1.78
CA TYR A 64 -22.96 -14.03 0.98
C TYR A 64 -23.65 -12.66 0.95
N GLU A 65 -24.96 -12.65 0.75
CA GLU A 65 -25.77 -11.43 0.71
C GLU A 65 -25.83 -10.74 2.08
N GLN A 66 -25.91 -11.50 3.18
CA GLN A 66 -25.87 -10.96 4.53
C GLN A 66 -24.51 -10.32 4.85
N ASN A 67 -23.42 -10.94 4.41
CA ASN A 67 -22.06 -10.44 4.65
C ASN A 67 -21.58 -9.45 3.58
N ALA A 68 -22.39 -9.17 2.55
CA ALA A 68 -22.03 -8.22 1.49
C ALA A 68 -21.71 -6.82 2.04
N GLU A 69 -22.43 -6.38 3.08
CA GLU A 69 -22.16 -5.11 3.77
C GLU A 69 -20.81 -5.14 4.50
N GLU A 70 -20.42 -6.28 5.07
CA GLU A 70 -19.12 -6.47 5.70
C GLU A 70 -18.00 -6.48 4.64
N HIS A 71 -18.21 -7.12 3.50
CA HIS A 71 -17.28 -7.11 2.38
C HIS A 71 -17.08 -5.70 1.79
N GLU A 72 -18.17 -4.94 1.63
CA GLU A 72 -18.10 -3.53 1.21
C GLU A 72 -17.30 -2.70 2.22
N LYS A 73 -17.51 -2.90 3.53
CA LYS A 73 -16.70 -2.25 4.58
C LYS A 73 -15.22 -2.64 4.52
N TYR A 74 -14.91 -3.90 4.24
CA TYR A 74 -13.52 -4.34 4.07
C TYR A 74 -12.82 -3.60 2.93
N LEU A 75 -13.49 -3.47 1.78
CA LEU A 75 -12.97 -2.71 0.64
C LEU A 75 -12.84 -1.21 0.96
N GLU A 76 -13.82 -0.62 1.67
CA GLU A 76 -13.73 0.78 2.15
C GLU A 76 -12.53 0.98 3.08
N ILE A 77 -12.23 0.04 3.98
CA ILE A 77 -11.05 0.10 4.86
C ILE A 77 -9.76 0.06 4.05
N TYR A 78 -9.67 -0.76 3.00
CA TYR A 78 -8.52 -0.76 2.09
C TYR A 78 -8.37 0.58 1.37
N ASP A 79 -9.47 1.16 0.87
CA ASP A 79 -9.46 2.50 0.25
C ASP A 79 -8.99 3.59 1.22
N GLU A 80 -9.46 3.56 2.48
CA GLU A 80 -9.01 4.47 3.53
C GLU A 80 -7.52 4.28 3.85
N LYS A 81 -7.06 3.03 3.94
CA LYS A 81 -5.65 2.71 4.18
C LYS A 81 -4.75 3.20 3.05
N MET A 82 -5.14 2.95 1.79
CA MET A 82 -4.39 3.45 0.62
C MET A 82 -4.30 4.97 0.62
N LYS A 83 -5.42 5.66 0.89
CA LYS A 83 -5.44 7.13 1.00
C LYS A 83 -4.52 7.66 2.10
N LEU A 84 -4.48 7.00 3.26
CA LEU A 84 -3.58 7.38 4.35
C LEU A 84 -2.12 7.23 3.94
N GLN A 85 -1.76 6.10 3.30
CA GLN A 85 -0.41 5.85 2.79
C GLN A 85 -0.01 6.87 1.70
N GLU A 86 -0.93 7.26 0.81
CA GLU A 86 -0.70 8.33 -0.16
C GLU A 86 -0.43 9.68 0.51
N GLN A 87 -1.18 10.02 1.56
CA GLN A 87 -0.99 11.24 2.35
C GLN A 87 0.35 11.24 3.09
N GLU A 88 0.75 10.08 3.64
CA GLU A 88 2.05 9.91 4.30
C GLU A 88 3.20 10.11 3.32
N ILE A 89 3.14 9.50 2.13
CA ILE A 89 4.12 9.73 1.05
C ILE A 89 4.19 11.21 0.67
N GLN A 90 3.04 11.88 0.53
CA GLN A 90 3.02 13.31 0.22
C GLN A 90 3.70 14.13 1.32
N ASN A 91 3.40 13.85 2.59
CA ASN A 91 4.00 14.55 3.70
C ASN A 91 5.52 14.33 3.78
N ILE A 92 6.00 13.12 3.53
CA ILE A 92 7.43 12.82 3.47
C ILE A 92 8.10 13.59 2.32
N LYS A 93 7.45 13.70 1.14
CA LYS A 93 7.97 14.50 0.03
C LYS A 93 8.09 15.98 0.39
N GLU A 94 7.08 16.55 1.05
CA GLU A 94 7.14 17.94 1.52
C GLU A 94 8.30 18.16 2.51
N GLN A 95 8.58 17.20 3.40
CA GLN A 95 9.75 17.24 4.29
C GLN A 95 11.08 17.18 3.52
N ILE A 96 11.17 16.32 2.49
CA ILE A 96 12.36 16.22 1.63
C ILE A 96 12.60 17.54 0.89
N ASP A 97 11.56 18.18 0.37
CA ASP A 97 11.69 19.46 -0.33
C ASP A 97 12.21 20.56 0.60
N LEU A 98 11.70 20.64 1.84
CA LEU A 98 12.21 21.57 2.85
C LEU A 98 13.68 21.30 3.21
N LEU A 99 14.07 20.04 3.38
CA LEU A 99 15.47 19.67 3.64
C LEU A 99 16.37 20.03 2.47
N ASN A 100 15.94 19.83 1.22
CA ASN A 100 16.72 20.20 0.04
C ASN A 100 16.89 21.73 -0.07
N ASP A 101 15.84 22.50 0.24
CA ASP A 101 15.92 23.97 0.28
C ASP A 101 16.90 24.46 1.34
N ASP A 102 16.90 23.83 2.52
CA ASP A 102 17.82 24.18 3.60
C ASP A 102 19.26 23.74 3.30
N ILE A 103 19.45 22.58 2.66
CA ILE A 103 20.75 22.14 2.13
C ILE A 103 21.28 23.18 1.13
N ALA A 104 20.47 23.64 0.18
CA ALA A 104 20.90 24.62 -0.81
C ALA A 104 21.34 25.95 -0.18
N LYS A 105 20.58 26.44 0.81
CA LYS A 105 20.95 27.65 1.57
C LYS A 105 22.24 27.44 2.35
N LEU A 106 22.41 26.27 2.97
CA LEU A 106 23.59 25.96 3.77
C LEU A 106 24.84 25.80 2.90
N GLU A 107 24.72 25.22 1.71
CA GLU A 107 25.80 25.15 0.73
C GLU A 107 26.24 26.55 0.26
N GLU A 108 25.30 27.47 0.03
CA GLU A 108 25.61 28.88 -0.26
C GLU A 108 26.33 29.56 0.92
N GLN A 109 25.84 29.38 2.14
CA GLN A 109 26.47 29.94 3.35
C GLN A 109 27.88 29.39 3.57
N ILE A 110 28.07 28.08 3.35
CA ILE A 110 29.38 27.43 3.41
C ILE A 110 30.32 28.05 2.38
N ALA A 111 29.90 28.22 1.13
CA ALA A 111 30.74 28.83 0.10
C ALA A 111 31.20 30.25 0.48
N VAL A 112 30.28 31.08 1.00
CA VAL A 112 30.64 32.43 1.51
C VAL A 112 31.64 32.33 2.66
N LYS A 113 31.43 31.43 3.61
CA LYS A 113 32.34 31.24 4.75
C LYS A 113 33.70 30.68 4.33
N GLU A 114 33.75 29.82 3.30
CA GLU A 114 35.01 29.34 2.73
C GLU A 114 35.82 30.47 2.13
N ASP A 115 35.19 31.37 1.38
CA ASP A 115 35.83 32.58 0.84
C ASP A 115 36.31 33.51 1.97
N GLU A 116 35.48 33.76 2.99
CA GLU A 116 35.86 34.59 4.14
C GLU A 116 37.02 34.02 4.96
N VAL A 117 37.09 32.68 5.08
CA VAL A 117 38.23 31.99 5.70
C VAL A 117 39.46 32.11 4.81
N ALA A 118 39.33 31.89 3.50
CA ALA A 118 40.45 32.00 2.55
C ALA A 118 41.05 33.41 2.55
N GLU A 119 40.22 34.45 2.56
CA GLU A 119 40.66 35.85 2.69
C GLU A 119 41.39 36.09 4.03
N GLY A 120 40.82 35.64 5.14
CA GLY A 120 41.45 35.78 6.46
C GLY A 120 42.78 35.03 6.59
N VAL A 121 42.89 33.87 5.94
CA VAL A 121 44.13 33.09 5.83
C VAL A 121 45.20 33.89 5.08
N GLU A 122 44.87 34.48 3.94
CA GLU A 122 45.83 35.27 3.15
C GLU A 122 46.26 36.56 3.87
N GLU A 123 45.33 37.23 4.55
CA GLU A 123 45.65 38.39 5.38
C GLU A 123 46.64 38.00 6.49
N PHE A 124 46.39 36.87 7.16
CA PHE A 124 47.26 36.39 8.25
C PHE A 124 48.64 35.99 7.73
N LYS A 125 48.73 35.34 6.56
CA LYS A 125 50.01 35.04 5.90
C LYS A 125 50.79 36.30 5.57
N ALA A 126 50.13 37.34 5.04
CA ALA A 126 50.77 38.61 4.72
C ALA A 126 51.33 39.27 5.99
N ARG A 127 50.58 39.20 7.10
CA ARG A 127 51.00 39.70 8.41
C ARG A 127 52.22 38.94 8.95
N LEU A 128 52.19 37.61 8.94
CA LEU A 128 53.32 36.76 9.34
C LEU A 128 54.58 37.05 8.51
N ARG A 129 54.43 37.22 7.19
CA ARG A 129 55.54 37.59 6.31
C ARG A 129 56.14 38.94 6.68
N ALA A 130 55.31 39.94 6.98
CA ALA A 130 55.80 41.25 7.41
C ALA A 130 56.56 41.17 8.74
N MET A 131 56.09 40.35 9.70
CA MET A 131 56.81 40.13 10.95
C MET A 131 58.16 39.44 10.75
N TYR A 132 58.21 38.43 9.88
CA TYR A 132 59.44 37.73 9.53
C TYR A 132 60.46 38.68 8.89
N MET A 133 60.04 39.48 7.90
CA MET A 133 60.91 40.42 7.19
C MET A 133 61.45 41.54 8.09
N ASN A 134 60.73 41.89 9.16
CA ASN A 134 61.17 42.87 10.15
C ASN A 134 62.08 42.27 11.24
N GLY A 135 62.54 41.02 11.10
CA GLY A 135 63.55 40.41 11.96
C GLY A 135 63.01 39.79 13.25
N ASN A 136 61.75 39.35 13.28
CA ASN A 136 61.22 38.61 14.42
C ASN A 136 61.65 37.12 14.36
N ASP A 137 62.80 36.80 14.97
CA ASP A 137 63.38 35.44 15.03
C ASP A 137 62.39 34.38 15.54
N SER A 138 61.41 34.80 16.36
CA SER A 138 60.35 33.96 16.92
C SER A 138 59.43 33.36 15.86
N ILE A 139 59.19 34.09 14.76
CA ILE A 139 58.34 33.64 13.64
C ILE A 139 59.08 32.63 12.77
N ALA A 140 60.40 32.79 12.60
CA ALA A 140 61.21 31.84 11.84
C ALA A 140 61.22 30.44 12.49
N SER A 141 61.35 30.38 13.82
CA SER A 141 61.26 29.12 14.57
C SER A 141 59.87 28.49 14.50
N MET A 142 58.80 29.30 14.47
CA MET A 142 57.43 28.81 14.39
C MET A 142 57.15 28.15 13.04
N LEU A 143 57.51 28.82 11.94
CA LEU A 143 57.30 28.31 10.58
C LEU A 143 58.13 27.06 10.28
N ALA A 144 59.35 26.96 10.82
CA ALA A 144 60.20 25.79 10.63
C ALA A 144 59.68 24.53 11.36
N GLY A 145 58.86 24.72 12.40
CA GLY A 145 58.32 23.64 13.21
C GLY A 145 56.90 23.20 12.85
N SER A 146 56.21 23.92 11.96
CA SER A 146 54.80 23.69 11.62
C SER A 146 54.61 22.80 10.39
N THR A 147 53.62 21.91 10.40
CA THR A 147 53.33 21.01 9.27
C THR A 147 52.33 21.55 8.25
N ASP A 148 51.39 22.38 8.70
CA ASP A 148 50.40 23.04 7.85
C ASP A 148 50.01 24.42 8.42
N PHE A 149 49.12 25.12 7.71
CA PHE A 149 48.68 26.46 8.11
C PHE A 149 47.91 26.48 9.45
N TYR A 150 47.15 25.43 9.78
CA TYR A 150 46.41 25.37 11.03
C TYR A 150 47.34 25.11 12.22
N ASP A 151 48.42 24.35 12.03
CA ASP A 151 49.48 24.20 13.02
C ASP A 151 50.20 25.53 13.27
N ILE A 152 50.39 26.35 12.23
CA ILE A 152 50.88 27.73 12.38
C ILE A 152 49.90 28.56 13.21
N LEU A 153 48.60 28.51 12.90
CA LEU A 153 47.56 29.28 13.61
C LEU A 153 47.50 28.91 15.10
N ALA A 154 47.43 27.62 15.41
CA ALA A 154 47.37 27.09 16.77
C ALA A 154 48.63 27.43 17.59
N ARG A 155 49.82 27.36 16.98
CA ARG A 155 51.07 27.73 17.67
C ARG A 155 51.18 29.22 17.89
N THR A 156 50.63 30.03 16.97
CA THR A 156 50.67 31.48 17.11
C THR A 156 49.82 31.93 18.31
N GLU A 157 48.65 31.30 18.53
CA GLU A 157 47.81 31.51 19.71
C GLU A 157 48.55 31.24 21.04
N LEU A 158 49.48 30.29 21.03
CA LEU A 158 50.28 29.92 22.20
C LEU A 158 51.46 30.87 22.51
N MET A 159 51.71 31.92 21.69
CA MET A 159 52.85 32.82 21.86
C MET A 159 52.49 34.13 22.59
N GLU A 160 53.09 34.37 23.77
CA GLU A 160 52.87 35.60 24.57
C GLU A 160 53.39 36.91 23.92
N ARG A 161 54.15 36.84 22.82
CA ARG A 161 54.86 37.99 22.23
C ARG A 161 54.12 38.71 21.10
N MET A 162 52.87 38.34 20.82
CA MET A 162 52.07 38.96 19.77
C MET A 162 51.44 40.29 20.19
N SER A 163 51.16 41.16 19.20
CA SER A 163 50.40 42.37 19.48
C SER A 163 48.92 42.02 19.68
N ARG A 164 48.17 42.86 20.40
CA ARG A 164 46.72 42.70 20.58
C ARG A 164 45.99 42.54 19.25
N HIS A 165 46.39 43.29 18.22
CA HIS A 165 45.80 43.22 16.89
C HIS A 165 45.99 41.85 16.24
N ASP A 166 47.15 41.22 16.45
CA ASP A 166 47.44 39.89 15.88
C ASP A 166 46.65 38.79 16.59
N ASN A 167 46.50 38.91 17.91
CA ASN A 167 45.63 38.00 18.68
C ASN A 167 44.17 38.14 18.24
N GLU A 168 43.65 39.37 18.11
CA GLU A 168 42.29 39.62 17.62
C GLU A 168 42.06 39.08 16.19
N MET A 169 43.09 39.09 15.35
CA MET A 169 43.04 38.53 14.00
C MET A 169 42.96 37.00 14.01
N ILE A 170 43.78 36.35 14.85
CA ILE A 170 43.78 34.90 15.05
C ILE A 170 42.45 34.42 15.61
N ASP A 171 41.95 35.10 16.65
CA ASP A 171 40.68 34.76 17.30
C ASP A 171 39.53 34.80 16.28
N LYS A 172 39.43 35.88 15.49
CA LYS A 172 38.41 36.01 14.44
C LYS A 172 38.54 34.94 13.35
N LEU A 173 39.77 34.58 12.96
CA LEU A 173 39.99 33.54 11.97
C LEU A 173 39.58 32.16 12.52
N ASN A 174 39.92 31.86 13.77
CA ASN A 174 39.50 30.65 14.48
C ASN A 174 37.97 30.56 14.62
N GLU A 175 37.30 31.67 14.96
CA GLU A 175 35.84 31.75 15.01
C GLU A 175 35.20 31.42 13.66
N LYS A 176 35.71 32.01 12.56
CA LYS A 176 35.24 31.72 11.20
C LYS A 176 35.44 30.26 10.81
N ILE A 177 36.62 29.69 11.08
CA ILE A 177 36.92 28.27 10.81
C ILE A 177 35.98 27.36 11.60
N THR A 178 35.73 27.67 12.88
CA THR A 178 34.82 26.89 13.73
C THR A 178 33.40 26.96 13.20
N ALA A 179 32.91 28.15 12.85
CA ALA A 179 31.59 28.34 12.27
C ALA A 179 31.44 27.59 10.92
N LEU A 180 32.45 27.62 10.05
CA LEU A 180 32.47 26.87 8.80
C LEU A 180 32.39 25.36 9.04
N ASN A 181 33.17 24.83 9.99
CA ASN A 181 33.17 23.40 10.30
C ASN A 181 31.83 22.94 10.90
N ASN A 182 31.19 23.78 11.73
CA ASN A 182 29.86 23.49 12.26
C ASN A 182 28.80 23.44 11.15
N ASP A 183 28.82 24.38 10.20
CA ASP A 183 27.92 24.38 9.05
C ASP A 183 28.14 23.15 8.17
N LYS A 184 29.41 22.77 7.90
CA LYS A 184 29.72 21.54 7.15
C LYS A 184 29.20 20.29 7.84
N ALA A 185 29.30 20.21 9.17
CA ALA A 185 28.73 19.10 9.93
C ALA A 185 27.19 19.07 9.83
N ALA A 186 26.54 20.23 9.93
CA ALA A 186 25.09 20.35 9.78
C ALA A 186 24.61 20.00 8.35
N LEU A 187 25.43 20.28 7.33
CA LEU A 187 25.16 19.90 5.93
C LEU A 187 25.16 18.38 5.76
N GLU A 188 26.17 17.70 6.30
CA GLU A 188 26.25 16.23 6.25
C GLU A 188 25.09 15.58 7.01
N GLU A 189 24.70 16.14 8.17
CA GLU A 189 23.52 15.68 8.91
C GLU A 189 22.23 15.86 8.09
N SER A 190 22.04 17.02 7.47
CA SER A 190 20.84 17.30 6.64
C SER A 190 20.76 16.38 5.42
N LYS A 191 21.90 16.09 4.78
CA LYS A 191 22.00 15.11 3.68
C LYS A 191 21.64 13.71 4.15
N ALA A 192 22.13 13.27 5.31
CA ALA A 192 21.79 11.99 5.89
C ALA A 192 20.29 11.87 6.23
N GLN A 193 19.69 12.91 6.82
CA GLN A 193 18.26 12.96 7.11
C GLN A 193 17.42 12.89 5.82
N THR A 194 17.86 13.56 4.75
CA THR A 194 17.20 13.52 3.44
C THR A 194 17.20 12.11 2.86
N GLU A 195 18.32 11.40 2.89
CA GLU A 195 18.40 10.02 2.42
C GLU A 195 17.56 9.05 3.27
N GLN A 196 17.53 9.26 4.59
CA GLN A 196 16.63 8.50 5.47
C GLN A 196 15.16 8.70 5.08
N LYS A 197 14.73 9.94 4.80
CA LYS A 197 13.36 10.25 4.38
C LYS A 197 13.01 9.66 3.02
N LYS A 198 13.96 9.60 2.08
CA LYS A 198 13.77 8.90 0.80
C LYS A 198 13.52 7.41 1.01
N ALA A 199 14.31 6.76 1.87
CA ALA A 199 14.10 5.35 2.21
C ALA A 199 12.75 5.10 2.91
N GLU A 200 12.31 6.02 3.78
CA GLU A 200 10.99 5.97 4.41
C GLU A 200 9.87 6.03 3.35
N ALA A 201 9.96 6.96 2.39
CA ALA A 201 8.99 7.07 1.28
C ALA A 201 8.95 5.81 0.40
N GLU A 202 10.10 5.19 0.10
CA GLU A 202 10.18 3.92 -0.63
C GLU A 202 9.53 2.77 0.14
N GLY A 203 9.70 2.74 1.46
CA GLY A 203 9.03 1.79 2.35
C GLY A 203 7.51 1.91 2.26
N VAL A 204 6.97 3.12 2.47
CA VAL A 204 5.52 3.36 2.40
C VAL A 204 4.97 3.07 0.99
N LEU A 205 5.73 3.38 -0.07
CA LEU A 205 5.34 3.05 -1.44
C LEU A 205 5.22 1.53 -1.66
N THR A 206 6.14 0.75 -1.09
CA THR A 206 6.10 -0.72 -1.15
C THR A 206 4.87 -1.25 -0.41
N GLU A 207 4.56 -0.71 0.76
CA GLU A 207 3.37 -1.09 1.53
C GLU A 207 2.05 -0.69 0.83
N LEU A 208 2.04 0.45 0.13
CA LEU A 208 0.91 0.89 -0.67
C LEU A 208 0.67 -0.07 -1.84
N GLN A 209 1.73 -0.50 -2.55
CA GLN A 209 1.63 -1.49 -3.62
C GLN A 209 1.09 -2.83 -3.12
N ALA A 210 1.56 -3.30 -1.96
CA ALA A 210 1.02 -4.50 -1.32
C ALA A 210 -0.46 -4.33 -0.96
N THR A 211 -0.83 -3.19 -0.37
CA THR A 211 -2.22 -2.88 -0.01
C THR A 211 -3.13 -2.84 -1.24
N TYR A 212 -2.66 -2.31 -2.37
CA TYR A 212 -3.39 -2.32 -3.64
C TYR A 212 -3.60 -3.75 -4.17
N ALA A 213 -2.56 -4.59 -4.11
CA ALA A 213 -2.65 -5.98 -4.53
C ALA A 213 -3.65 -6.77 -3.65
N ASP A 214 -3.57 -6.60 -2.33
CA ASP A 214 -4.48 -7.23 -1.37
C ASP A 214 -5.93 -6.78 -1.57
N HIS A 215 -6.15 -5.47 -1.79
CA HIS A 215 -7.45 -4.91 -2.12
C HIS A 215 -8.04 -5.54 -3.39
N GLN A 216 -7.25 -5.62 -4.47
CA GLN A 216 -7.69 -6.20 -5.74
C GLN A 216 -7.99 -7.69 -5.60
N GLN A 217 -7.13 -8.46 -4.91
CA GLN A 217 -7.34 -9.89 -4.68
C GLN A 217 -8.58 -10.15 -3.82
N THR A 218 -8.81 -9.32 -2.79
CA THR A 218 -9.99 -9.41 -1.93
C THR A 218 -11.26 -9.18 -2.74
N LYS A 219 -11.26 -8.15 -3.59
CA LYS A 219 -12.39 -7.85 -4.46
C LYS A 219 -12.67 -8.99 -5.45
N GLU A 220 -11.65 -9.49 -6.15
CA GLU A 220 -11.79 -10.61 -7.10
C GLU A 220 -12.29 -11.88 -6.42
N TYR A 221 -11.78 -12.19 -5.22
CA TYR A 221 -12.26 -13.31 -4.43
C TYR A 221 -13.76 -13.20 -4.14
N TYR A 222 -14.23 -12.01 -3.75
CA TYR A 222 -15.63 -11.82 -3.44
C TYR A 222 -16.54 -11.87 -4.68
N GLU A 223 -16.10 -11.28 -5.79
CA GLU A 223 -16.83 -11.34 -7.07
C GLU A 223 -16.92 -12.77 -7.60
N ALA A 224 -15.82 -13.53 -7.56
CA ALA A 224 -15.75 -14.89 -8.09
C ALA A 224 -16.65 -15.87 -7.31
N LYS A 225 -16.68 -15.77 -5.98
CA LYS A 225 -17.53 -16.66 -5.16
C LYS A 225 -19.01 -16.31 -5.30
N ALA A 226 -19.37 -15.04 -5.47
CA ALA A 226 -20.75 -14.66 -5.81
C ALA A 226 -21.18 -15.17 -7.19
N GLU A 227 -20.29 -15.07 -8.19
CA GLU A 227 -20.55 -15.55 -9.55
C GLU A 227 -20.69 -17.07 -9.61
N TYR A 228 -19.78 -17.81 -8.97
CA TYR A 228 -19.84 -19.27 -8.87
C TYR A 228 -21.18 -19.75 -8.31
N SER A 229 -21.60 -19.21 -7.17
CA SER A 229 -22.86 -19.62 -6.55
C SER A 229 -24.07 -19.30 -7.43
N ARG A 230 -24.10 -18.14 -8.11
CA ARG A 230 -25.19 -17.81 -9.05
C ARG A 230 -25.25 -18.76 -10.24
N ASN A 231 -24.10 -19.03 -10.87
CA ASN A 231 -24.04 -19.90 -12.04
C ASN A 231 -24.45 -21.32 -11.67
N ARG A 232 -23.93 -21.87 -10.57
CA ARG A 232 -24.28 -23.21 -10.12
C ARG A 232 -25.74 -23.33 -9.70
N THR A 233 -26.30 -22.34 -9.01
CA THR A 233 -27.74 -22.32 -8.70
C THR A 233 -28.59 -22.30 -9.97
N GLN A 234 -28.17 -21.58 -11.02
CA GLN A 234 -28.88 -21.59 -12.29
C GLN A 234 -28.77 -22.94 -13.00
N GLU A 235 -27.57 -23.54 -13.05
CA GLU A 235 -27.37 -24.88 -13.61
C GLU A 235 -28.27 -25.92 -12.92
N ILE A 236 -28.33 -25.93 -11.58
CA ILE A 236 -29.18 -26.86 -10.84
C ILE A 236 -30.67 -26.64 -11.14
N LYS A 237 -31.10 -25.39 -11.33
CA LYS A 237 -32.49 -25.09 -11.75
C LYS A 237 -32.79 -25.67 -13.14
N ASP A 238 -31.85 -25.54 -14.06
CA ASP A 238 -31.99 -26.08 -15.41
C ASP A 238 -31.97 -27.63 -15.39
N GLU A 239 -31.10 -28.25 -14.58
CA GLU A 239 -31.06 -29.70 -14.36
C GLU A 239 -32.34 -30.24 -13.71
N GLN A 240 -32.91 -29.51 -12.74
CA GLN A 240 -34.19 -29.88 -12.11
C GLN A 240 -35.35 -29.80 -13.10
N ALA A 241 -35.42 -28.74 -13.91
CA ALA A 241 -36.45 -28.60 -14.93
C ALA A 241 -36.36 -29.72 -15.97
N ALA A 242 -35.15 -30.06 -16.42
CA ALA A 242 -34.92 -31.16 -17.36
C ALA A 242 -35.28 -32.53 -16.75
N ALA A 243 -34.91 -32.78 -15.49
CA ALA A 243 -35.25 -34.03 -14.80
C ALA A 243 -36.76 -34.17 -14.58
N GLU A 244 -37.47 -33.07 -14.31
CA GLU A 244 -38.94 -33.08 -14.20
C GLU A 244 -39.63 -33.34 -15.53
N GLU A 245 -39.14 -32.73 -16.63
CA GLU A 245 -39.62 -33.01 -17.97
C GLU A 245 -39.40 -34.48 -18.37
N GLU A 246 -38.21 -35.03 -18.09
CA GLU A 246 -37.87 -36.44 -18.35
C GLU A 246 -38.79 -37.40 -17.56
N LEU A 247 -39.05 -37.10 -16.28
CA LEU A 247 -39.96 -37.89 -15.45
C LEU A 247 -41.41 -37.84 -15.98
N GLN A 248 -41.90 -36.66 -16.37
CA GLN A 248 -43.24 -36.52 -16.95
C GLN A 248 -43.38 -37.27 -18.27
N GLU A 249 -42.36 -37.18 -19.13
CA GLU A 249 -42.29 -37.90 -20.40
C GLU A 249 -42.25 -39.42 -20.19
N PHE A 250 -41.47 -39.90 -19.23
CA PHE A 250 -41.42 -41.31 -18.87
C PHE A 250 -42.79 -41.81 -18.40
N ILE A 251 -43.42 -41.11 -17.46
CA ILE A 251 -44.76 -41.46 -16.96
C ILE A 251 -45.79 -41.49 -18.10
N ARG A 252 -45.78 -40.49 -18.99
CA ARG A 252 -46.69 -40.43 -20.14
C ARG A 252 -46.51 -41.64 -21.07
N LYS A 253 -45.27 -41.97 -21.44
CA LYS A 253 -44.99 -43.13 -22.31
C LYS A 253 -45.46 -44.44 -21.69
N GLN A 254 -45.26 -44.62 -20.39
CA GLN A 254 -45.71 -45.82 -19.68
C GLN A 254 -47.24 -45.94 -19.64
N GLN A 255 -47.94 -44.83 -19.42
CA GLN A 255 -49.40 -44.79 -19.46
C GLN A 255 -49.94 -45.16 -20.85
N GLU A 256 -49.36 -44.59 -21.91
CA GLU A 256 -49.73 -44.94 -23.29
C GLU A 256 -49.49 -46.43 -23.61
N GLU A 257 -48.41 -47.02 -23.12
CA GLU A 257 -48.10 -48.43 -23.35
C GLU A 257 -49.07 -49.38 -22.60
N LEU A 258 -49.44 -49.02 -21.37
CA LEU A 258 -50.43 -49.76 -20.58
C LEU A 258 -51.83 -49.71 -21.23
N GLU A 259 -52.21 -48.56 -21.79
CA GLU A 259 -53.47 -48.43 -22.55
C GLU A 259 -53.49 -49.25 -23.83
N ARG A 260 -52.35 -49.36 -24.55
CA ARG A 260 -52.23 -50.23 -25.73
C ARG A 260 -52.28 -51.73 -25.41
N LYS A 261 -51.94 -52.12 -24.19
CA LYS A 261 -51.93 -53.53 -23.72
C LYS A 261 -53.28 -53.98 -23.14
N ARG A 262 -54.27 -53.08 -23.00
CA ARG A 262 -55.64 -53.37 -22.57
C ARG A 262 -56.57 -53.59 -23.75
#